data_AF-A0AA43J6L4-F1
#
_entry.id   AF-A0AA43J6L4-F1
#
_cell.length_a   1.000
_cell.length_b   1.000
_cell.length_c   1.000
_cell.angle_alpha   90.00
_cell.angle_beta   90.00
_cell.angle_gamma   90.00
#
_symmetry.space_group_name_H-M   'P 1'
#
loop_
_entity.id
_entity.type
_entity.pdbx_description
1 polymer ?
#
loop_
_entity_poly.entity_id
_entity_poly.type
_entity_poly.pdbx_seq_one_letter_code
_entity_poly.pdbx_strand_id
1 'polypeptide(L)'
;MNGIKKPRFGFWSAVFWILVGFGVATAFMRFTRGLGSVTNLSDNFPWGLWIGFDILCGVGLAAGGFTITAIVYLFHLERFRPIVRPAILTAFLGYLLVVVGLLFDLGRPWNIWHPLIMWNPHSVMFEIAWCVTLYTTVLALEFSGMVFERLGWKRALSIQHAVVIPLVIAGVILSTLHQSSLGALYLIVPGKLHPLWYTERLPVIFWLSAVCAGLAMVIVESRLSARALGRNLEVPIIRTLGRALLGVLGVLAVFRLRDLAARGVLGLAFTPSYEAALFQVEFLLGIVLPFVLLLFPRMRRSPGGLYVASLFTVLGFIANRLNVSITGLEASQGHYIPAAGEILVTLMLVALGFAAFKLAAKYLPVYPPLSGSAPPGTAPGVRNK
;
A
#
# COMPACT_ATOMS: atom_id res chain seq x y z
N MET A 1 -39.63 -0.54 3.33
CA MET A 1 -38.86 -1.04 4.48
C MET A 1 -38.13 -2.32 4.04
N ASN A 2 -36.88 -2.19 3.61
CA ASN A 2 -36.10 -3.33 3.14
C ASN A 2 -35.67 -4.18 4.33
N GLY A 3 -36.17 -5.42 4.39
CA GLY A 3 -35.83 -6.39 5.42
C GLY A 3 -34.32 -6.53 5.56
N ILE A 4 -33.82 -6.21 6.76
CA ILE A 4 -32.44 -6.46 7.16
C ILE A 4 -32.28 -7.97 7.16
N LYS A 5 -31.75 -8.54 6.06
CA LYS A 5 -31.30 -9.93 6.05
C LYS A 5 -30.30 -10.08 7.21
N LYS A 6 -30.65 -10.90 8.21
CA LYS A 6 -29.75 -11.22 9.33
C LYS A 6 -28.36 -11.56 8.75
N PRO A 7 -27.26 -11.01 9.30
CA PRO A 7 -25.93 -11.38 8.83
C PRO A 7 -25.78 -12.89 9.01
N ARG A 8 -25.62 -13.63 7.90
CA ARG A 8 -25.23 -15.03 7.97
C ARG A 8 -23.83 -15.06 8.58
N PHE A 9 -23.73 -15.56 9.81
CA PHE A 9 -22.46 -15.86 10.45
C PHE A 9 -21.79 -17.00 9.64
N GLY A 10 -20.98 -16.61 8.66
CA GLY A 10 -20.12 -17.54 7.93
C GLY A 10 -18.77 -17.68 8.60
N PHE A 11 -17.98 -18.66 8.17
CA PHE A 11 -16.60 -18.89 8.61
C PHE A 11 -15.76 -17.60 8.64
N TRP A 12 -15.78 -16.83 7.54
CA TRP A 12 -15.04 -15.57 7.45
C TRP A 12 -15.52 -14.47 8.40
N SER A 13 -16.81 -14.47 8.76
CA SER A 13 -17.34 -13.53 9.76
C SER A 13 -16.85 -13.92 11.16
N ALA A 14 -16.75 -15.21 11.47
CA ALA A 14 -16.20 -15.69 12.73
C ALA A 14 -14.71 -15.36 12.86
N VAL A 15 -13.91 -15.64 11.82
CA VAL A 15 -12.48 -15.28 11.77
C VAL A 15 -12.29 -13.77 11.99
N PHE A 16 -13.09 -12.94 11.31
CA PHE A 16 -13.05 -11.49 11.49
C PHE A 16 -13.26 -11.08 12.95
N TRP A 17 -14.34 -11.57 13.60
CA TRP A 17 -14.64 -11.21 14.98
C TRP A 17 -13.62 -11.74 15.99
N ILE A 18 -13.02 -12.90 15.71
CA ILE A 18 -11.93 -13.45 16.53
C ILE A 18 -10.70 -12.54 16.46
N LEU A 19 -10.26 -12.17 15.24
CA LEU A 19 -9.11 -11.28 15.05
C LEU A 19 -9.34 -9.92 15.68
N VAL A 20 -10.53 -9.33 15.52
CA VAL A 20 -10.89 -8.06 16.14
C VAL A 20 -10.93 -8.18 17.67
N GLY A 21 -11.52 -9.25 18.21
CA GLY A 21 -11.59 -9.48 19.65
C GLY A 21 -10.21 -9.56 20.30
N PHE A 22 -9.32 -10.39 19.74
CA PHE A 22 -7.94 -10.51 20.23
C PHE A 22 -7.15 -9.22 20.02
N GLY A 23 -7.25 -8.59 18.85
CA GLY A 23 -6.56 -7.33 18.56
C GLY A 23 -6.99 -6.18 19.50
N VAL A 24 -8.29 -6.09 19.85
CA VAL A 24 -8.79 -5.10 20.82
C VAL A 24 -8.27 -5.41 22.23
N ALA A 25 -8.22 -6.68 22.63
CA ALA A 25 -7.62 -7.05 23.91
C ALA A 25 -6.13 -6.67 23.98
N THR A 26 -5.37 -6.95 22.91
CA THR A 26 -3.97 -6.52 22.79
C THR A 26 -3.85 -5.00 22.78
N ALA A 27 -4.76 -4.29 22.11
CA ALA A 27 -4.78 -2.83 22.12
C ALA A 27 -4.98 -2.26 23.52
N PHE A 28 -5.91 -2.84 24.28
CA PHE A 28 -6.12 -2.45 25.67
C PHE A 28 -4.85 -2.66 26.51
N MET A 29 -4.18 -3.81 26.38
CA MET A 29 -2.89 -4.05 27.04
C MET A 29 -1.83 -3.05 26.62
N ARG A 30 -1.70 -2.77 25.31
CA ARG A 30 -0.73 -1.83 24.77
C ARG A 30 -0.87 -0.41 25.34
N PHE A 31 -2.10 0.10 25.42
CA PHE A 31 -2.36 1.46 25.87
C PHE A 31 -2.41 1.61 27.39
N THR A 32 -2.61 0.51 28.15
CA THR A 32 -2.63 0.55 29.63
C THR A 32 -1.31 0.13 30.28
N ARG A 33 -0.58 -0.82 29.67
CA ARG A 33 0.66 -1.42 30.23
C ARG A 33 1.92 -1.09 29.42
N GLY A 34 1.81 -0.33 28.33
CA GLY A 34 2.93 0.11 27.51
C GLY A 34 3.37 -0.90 26.44
N LEU A 35 4.42 -0.55 25.68
CA LEU A 35 4.94 -1.31 24.53
C LEU A 35 5.36 -2.73 24.91
N GLY A 36 6.23 -2.87 25.92
CA GLY A 36 6.82 -4.15 26.31
C GLY A 36 5.81 -5.18 26.84
N SER A 37 4.55 -4.82 27.03
CA SER A 37 3.50 -5.77 27.41
C SER A 37 2.95 -6.59 26.23
N VAL A 38 3.19 -6.14 24.99
CA VAL A 38 2.62 -6.74 23.77
C VAL A 38 3.62 -6.90 22.64
N THR A 39 4.82 -6.32 22.77
CA THR A 39 5.88 -6.37 21.77
C THR A 39 7.15 -7.01 22.32
N ASN A 40 7.98 -7.55 21.40
CA ASN A 40 9.34 -8.02 21.68
C ASN A 40 10.39 -6.98 21.25
N LEU A 41 10.00 -5.69 21.22
CA LEU A 41 10.94 -4.61 20.92
C LEU A 41 11.93 -4.43 22.07
N SER A 42 13.12 -3.96 21.73
CA SER A 42 14.17 -3.65 22.71
C SER A 42 14.86 -2.34 22.36
N ASP A 43 15.70 -1.83 23.26
CA ASP A 43 16.48 -0.61 22.98
C ASP A 43 17.45 -0.80 21.80
N ASN A 44 17.91 -2.03 21.55
CA ASN A 44 18.72 -2.37 20.39
C ASN A 44 17.87 -2.51 19.12
N PHE A 45 16.66 -3.05 19.25
CA PHE A 45 15.73 -3.32 18.15
C PHE A 45 14.38 -2.60 18.35
N PRO A 46 14.34 -1.27 18.17
CA PRO A 46 13.17 -0.46 18.50
C PRO A 46 12.07 -0.52 17.44
N TRP A 47 12.39 -0.96 16.22
CA TRP A 47 11.45 -1.04 15.09
C TRP A 47 11.32 -2.47 14.60
N GLY A 48 10.17 -3.08 14.89
CA GLY A 48 9.86 -4.46 14.55
C GLY A 48 8.80 -4.59 13.46
N LEU A 49 7.87 -5.53 13.67
CA LEU A 49 6.83 -5.87 12.72
C LEU A 49 5.91 -4.69 12.37
N TRP A 50 5.55 -3.84 13.33
CA TRP A 50 4.64 -2.71 13.08
C TRP A 50 5.24 -1.68 12.11
N ILE A 51 6.50 -1.29 12.29
CA ILE A 51 7.17 -0.42 11.31
C ILE A 51 7.37 -1.16 9.99
N GLY A 52 7.89 -2.38 10.02
CA GLY A 52 8.24 -3.14 8.81
C GLY A 52 7.04 -3.51 7.93
N PHE A 53 5.98 -4.03 8.53
CA PHE A 53 4.77 -4.43 7.83
C PHE A 53 3.75 -3.30 7.77
N ASP A 54 3.23 -2.84 8.91
CA ASP A 54 2.06 -1.94 8.91
C ASP A 54 2.37 -0.59 8.27
N ILE A 55 3.58 -0.05 8.46
CA ILE A 55 3.99 1.22 7.84
C ILE A 55 4.64 0.99 6.48
N LEU A 56 5.81 0.33 6.42
CA LEU A 56 6.57 0.29 5.16
C LEU A 56 5.86 -0.52 4.07
N CYS A 57 5.23 -1.65 4.40
CA CYS A 57 4.42 -2.38 3.42
C CYS A 57 3.10 -1.65 3.17
N GLY A 58 2.39 -1.25 4.23
CA GLY A 58 1.06 -0.61 4.11
C GLY A 58 1.06 0.62 3.21
N VAL A 59 2.01 1.53 3.42
CA VAL A 59 2.15 2.74 2.59
C VAL A 59 2.55 2.38 1.16
N GLY A 60 3.46 1.44 0.97
CA GLY A 60 3.90 1.01 -0.36
C GLY A 60 2.79 0.35 -1.19
N LEU A 61 1.94 -0.46 -0.56
CA LEU A 61 0.80 -1.11 -1.22
C LEU A 61 -0.31 -0.11 -1.58
N ALA A 62 -0.44 0.97 -0.81
CA ALA A 62 -1.35 2.08 -1.11
C ALA A 62 -0.92 2.93 -2.33
N ALA A 63 0.28 2.71 -2.89
CA ALA A 63 0.81 3.46 -4.03
C ALA A 63 -0.03 3.36 -5.32
N GLY A 64 -0.92 2.38 -5.40
CA GLY A 64 -1.84 2.21 -6.53
C GLY A 64 -2.73 3.44 -6.76
N GLY A 65 -3.18 4.11 -5.68
CA GLY A 65 -4.06 5.28 -5.77
C GLY A 65 -3.46 6.41 -6.59
N PHE A 66 -2.30 6.93 -6.17
CA PHE A 66 -1.65 8.03 -6.88
C PHE A 66 -1.15 7.63 -8.26
N THR A 67 -0.69 6.39 -8.43
CA THR A 67 -0.18 5.93 -9.73
C THR A 67 -1.29 5.95 -10.77
N ILE A 68 -2.49 5.48 -10.41
CA ILE A 68 -3.65 5.47 -11.31
C ILE A 68 -4.22 6.88 -11.50
N THR A 69 -4.28 7.72 -10.46
CA THR A 69 -4.74 9.11 -10.62
C THR A 69 -3.79 9.93 -11.47
N ALA A 70 -2.47 9.77 -11.32
CA ALA A 70 -1.47 10.40 -12.19
C ALA A 70 -1.66 10.01 -13.66
N ILE A 71 -1.83 8.70 -13.92
CA ILE A 71 -2.06 8.16 -15.26
C ILE A 71 -3.31 8.79 -15.91
N VAL A 72 -4.40 8.96 -15.17
CA VAL A 72 -5.64 9.50 -15.71
C VAL A 72 -5.59 11.01 -15.86
N TYR A 73 -5.25 11.75 -14.80
CA TYR A 73 -5.39 13.20 -14.77
C TYR A 73 -4.16 13.96 -15.27
N LEU A 74 -2.94 13.43 -15.12
CA LEU A 74 -1.73 14.10 -15.62
C LEU A 74 -1.39 13.63 -17.04
N PHE A 75 -1.40 12.32 -17.26
CA PHE A 75 -1.10 11.75 -18.58
C PHE A 75 -2.32 11.64 -19.50
N HIS A 76 -3.50 12.10 -19.05
CA HIS A 76 -4.74 12.16 -19.85
C HIS A 76 -5.18 10.79 -20.44
N LEU A 77 -4.84 9.68 -19.76
CA LEU A 77 -5.18 8.34 -20.21
C LEU A 77 -6.55 7.90 -19.67
N GLU A 78 -7.61 8.47 -20.24
CA GLU A 78 -9.00 8.30 -19.80
C GLU A 78 -9.50 6.84 -19.76
N ARG A 79 -8.85 5.93 -20.49
CA ARG A 79 -9.13 4.48 -20.44
C ARG A 79 -9.01 3.87 -19.03
N PHE A 80 -8.28 4.50 -18.11
CA PHE A 80 -8.11 4.01 -16.73
C PHE A 80 -9.12 4.61 -15.74
N ARG A 81 -9.98 5.55 -16.18
CA ARG A 81 -10.99 6.20 -15.33
C ARG A 81 -11.87 5.22 -14.51
N PRO A 82 -12.30 4.05 -15.03
CA PRO A 82 -13.14 3.11 -14.28
C PRO A 82 -12.50 2.56 -12.99
N ILE A 83 -11.17 2.53 -12.91
CA ILE A 83 -10.43 1.99 -11.75
C ILE A 83 -9.89 3.08 -10.81
N VAL A 84 -10.06 4.36 -11.13
CA VAL A 84 -9.59 5.49 -10.31
C VAL A 84 -10.25 5.50 -8.93
N ARG A 85 -11.58 5.42 -8.87
CA ARG A 85 -12.33 5.48 -7.61
C ARG A 85 -11.99 4.33 -6.64
N PRO A 86 -11.96 3.05 -7.09
CA PRO A 86 -11.46 1.96 -6.25
C PRO A 86 -10.03 2.19 -5.77
N ALA A 87 -9.13 2.66 -6.63
CA ALA A 87 -7.73 2.89 -6.27
C ALA A 87 -7.57 4.01 -5.23
N ILE A 88 -8.31 5.12 -5.34
CA ILE A 88 -8.34 6.20 -4.34
C ILE A 88 -8.87 5.67 -3.01
N LEU A 89 -9.95 4.87 -3.03
CA LEU A 89 -10.51 4.27 -1.81
C LEU A 89 -9.49 3.37 -1.12
N THR A 90 -8.84 2.47 -1.87
CA THR A 90 -7.77 1.62 -1.35
C THR A 90 -6.68 2.46 -0.71
N ALA A 91 -6.16 3.46 -1.42
CA ALA A 91 -5.07 4.28 -0.94
C ALA A 91 -5.45 5.04 0.34
N PHE A 92 -6.65 5.63 0.37
CA PHE A 92 -7.16 6.33 1.55
C PHE A 92 -7.30 5.40 2.76
N LEU A 93 -7.90 4.21 2.58
CA LEU A 93 -8.01 3.25 3.68
C LEU A 93 -6.65 2.72 4.12
N GLY A 94 -5.74 2.45 3.18
CA GLY A 94 -4.37 2.03 3.49
C GLY A 94 -3.66 3.06 4.37
N TYR A 95 -3.72 4.33 4.01
CA TYR A 95 -3.12 5.40 4.83
C TYR A 95 -3.80 5.58 6.18
N LEU A 96 -5.12 5.43 6.29
CA LEU A 96 -5.80 5.44 7.58
C LEU A 96 -5.32 4.29 8.48
N LEU A 97 -5.16 3.08 7.92
CA LEU A 97 -4.64 1.94 8.68
C LEU A 97 -3.19 2.16 9.11
N VAL A 98 -2.36 2.75 8.25
CA VAL A 98 -0.98 3.15 8.61
C VAL A 98 -0.99 4.12 9.78
N VAL A 99 -1.82 5.17 9.74
CA VAL A 99 -1.94 6.15 10.83
C VAL A 99 -2.39 5.46 12.12
N VAL A 100 -3.36 4.56 12.05
CA VAL A 100 -3.80 3.78 13.21
C VAL A 100 -2.67 2.89 13.72
N GLY A 101 -1.95 2.16 12.86
CA GLY A 101 -0.80 1.35 13.23
C GLY A 101 0.31 2.17 13.90
N LEU A 102 0.54 3.39 13.41
CA LEU A 102 1.50 4.34 13.99
C LEU A 102 1.12 4.72 15.44
N LEU A 103 -0.17 4.82 15.77
CA LEU A 103 -0.62 5.04 17.15
C LEU A 103 -0.29 3.87 18.08
N PHE A 104 -0.21 2.64 17.57
CA PHE A 104 0.24 1.49 18.37
C PHE A 104 1.76 1.50 18.58
N ASP A 105 2.51 1.89 17.56
CA ASP A 105 3.96 1.90 17.61
C ASP A 105 4.52 3.03 18.49
N LEU A 106 3.92 4.23 18.44
CA LEU A 106 4.39 5.38 19.21
C LEU A 106 4.32 5.14 20.73
N GLY A 107 5.44 5.37 21.43
CA GLY A 107 5.48 5.31 22.89
C GLY A 107 4.49 6.27 23.58
N ARG A 108 4.27 7.45 23.00
CA ARG A 108 3.28 8.45 23.45
C ARG A 108 2.36 8.86 22.29
N PRO A 109 1.31 8.09 21.99
CA PRO A 109 0.48 8.30 20.80
C PRO A 109 -0.28 9.63 20.80
N TRP A 110 -0.61 10.19 21.98
CA TRP A 110 -1.28 11.49 22.09
C TRP A 110 -0.42 12.68 21.62
N ASN A 111 0.88 12.48 21.41
CA ASN A 111 1.80 13.50 20.88
C ASN A 111 1.96 13.45 19.35
N ILE A 112 1.17 12.63 18.63
CA ILE A 112 1.30 12.47 17.17
C ILE A 112 1.14 13.79 16.39
N TRP A 113 0.47 14.78 16.96
CA TRP A 113 0.27 16.11 16.36
C TRP A 113 1.47 17.05 16.53
N HIS A 114 2.42 16.75 17.44
CA HIS A 114 3.56 17.65 17.74
C HIS A 114 4.35 18.08 16.50
N PRO A 115 4.71 17.20 15.53
CA PRO A 115 5.47 17.61 14.35
C PRO A 115 4.81 18.71 13.51
N LEU A 116 3.49 18.92 13.64
CA LEU A 116 2.75 19.96 12.92
C LEU A 116 3.05 21.37 13.48
N ILE A 117 3.47 21.46 14.74
CA ILE A 117 3.71 22.73 15.44
C ILE A 117 5.18 22.87 15.85
N MET A 118 5.79 21.79 16.35
CA MET A 118 7.18 21.73 16.81
C MET A 118 8.09 21.21 15.69
N TRP A 119 8.58 22.12 14.87
CA TRP A 119 9.28 21.74 13.64
C TRP A 119 10.73 21.35 13.90
N ASN A 120 11.20 20.28 13.25
CA ASN A 120 12.60 19.91 13.19
C ASN A 120 13.00 19.48 11.76
N PRO A 121 13.30 20.45 10.87
CA PRO A 121 13.58 20.18 9.45
C PRO A 121 14.81 19.32 9.18
N HIS A 122 15.69 19.11 10.17
CA HIS A 122 16.88 18.27 10.04
C HIS A 122 16.58 16.78 10.23
N SER A 123 15.37 16.41 10.66
CA SER A 123 14.98 15.03 10.90
C SER A 123 14.20 14.44 9.72
N VAL A 124 14.63 13.28 9.22
CA VAL A 124 13.88 12.52 8.21
C VAL A 124 12.50 12.09 8.75
N MET A 125 12.37 11.87 10.07
CA MET A 125 11.08 11.56 10.68
C MET A 125 10.12 12.74 10.67
N PHE A 126 10.63 13.98 10.75
CA PHE A 126 9.80 15.17 10.62
C PHE A 126 9.25 15.30 9.19
N GLU A 127 10.09 15.07 8.18
CA GLU A 127 9.67 15.04 6.78
C GLU A 127 8.60 13.98 6.53
N ILE A 128 8.82 12.75 7.03
CA ILE A 128 7.86 11.65 6.93
C ILE A 128 6.53 12.01 7.59
N ALA A 129 6.54 12.59 8.80
CA ALA A 129 5.32 12.98 9.50
C ALA A 129 4.50 13.99 8.68
N TRP A 130 5.13 15.04 8.17
CA TRP A 130 4.47 16.03 7.31
C TRP A 130 3.94 15.43 6.01
N CYS A 131 4.73 14.59 5.35
CA CYS A 131 4.32 13.94 4.12
C CYS A 131 3.10 13.04 4.35
N VAL A 132 3.07 12.24 5.42
CA VAL A 132 1.91 11.40 5.77
C VAL A 132 0.69 12.26 6.08
N THR A 133 0.82 13.34 6.86
CA THR A 133 -0.31 14.22 7.20
C THR A 133 -0.88 14.92 5.97
N LEU A 134 -0.03 15.56 5.15
CA LEU A 134 -0.46 16.27 3.95
C LEU A 134 -1.05 15.29 2.94
N TYR A 135 -0.41 14.15 2.70
CA TYR A 135 -0.90 13.18 1.73
C TYR A 135 -2.20 12.52 2.17
N THR A 136 -2.35 12.19 3.46
CA THR A 136 -3.63 11.70 4.01
C THR A 136 -4.74 12.74 3.84
N THR A 137 -4.41 14.02 3.98
CA THR A 137 -5.36 15.13 3.75
C THR A 137 -5.76 15.21 2.27
N VAL A 138 -4.80 15.11 1.35
CA VAL A 138 -5.09 15.07 -0.09
C VAL A 138 -5.98 13.87 -0.44
N LEU A 139 -5.64 12.68 0.06
CA LEU A 139 -6.46 11.48 -0.15
C LEU A 139 -7.88 11.63 0.43
N ALA A 140 -8.02 12.26 1.59
CA ALA A 140 -9.33 12.54 2.17
C ALA A 140 -10.15 13.49 1.27
N LEU A 141 -9.51 14.52 0.70
CA LEU A 141 -10.16 15.45 -0.24
C LEU A 141 -10.51 14.79 -1.58
N GLU A 142 -9.66 13.91 -2.12
CA GLU A 142 -9.98 13.11 -3.30
C GLU A 142 -11.14 12.13 -3.03
N PHE A 143 -11.10 11.46 -1.89
CA PHE A 143 -12.14 10.53 -1.44
C PHE A 143 -13.48 11.25 -1.18
N SER A 144 -13.44 12.49 -0.70
CA SER A 144 -14.64 13.27 -0.35
C SER A 144 -15.64 13.43 -1.51
N GLY A 145 -15.16 13.43 -2.76
CA GLY A 145 -16.04 13.49 -3.94
C GLY A 145 -17.05 12.33 -3.99
N MET A 146 -16.63 11.12 -3.63
CA MET A 146 -17.52 9.95 -3.55
C MET A 146 -18.55 10.10 -2.42
N VAL A 147 -18.18 10.76 -1.32
CA VAL A 147 -19.08 11.01 -0.18
C VAL A 147 -20.11 12.09 -0.53
N PHE A 148 -19.66 13.21 -1.12
CA PHE A 148 -20.55 14.30 -1.53
C PHE A 148 -21.54 13.87 -2.61
N GLU A 149 -21.12 13.03 -3.56
CA GLU A 149 -22.01 12.42 -4.56
C GLU A 149 -23.09 11.58 -3.86
N ARG A 150 -22.70 10.75 -2.87
CA ARG A 150 -23.65 9.90 -2.14
C ARG A 150 -24.67 10.69 -1.32
N LEU A 151 -24.26 11.82 -0.75
CA LEU A 151 -25.09 12.73 0.04
C LEU A 151 -25.92 13.71 -0.83
N GLY A 152 -25.65 13.78 -2.14
CA GLY A 152 -26.32 14.72 -3.05
C GLY A 152 -25.88 16.18 -2.90
N TRP A 153 -24.71 16.43 -2.31
CA TRP A 153 -24.19 17.77 -2.04
C TRP A 153 -23.55 18.40 -3.28
N LYS A 154 -24.39 18.90 -4.20
CA LYS A 154 -23.96 19.43 -5.51
C LYS A 154 -22.92 20.55 -5.44
N ARG A 155 -23.06 21.50 -4.49
CA ARG A 155 -22.10 22.61 -4.32
C ARG A 155 -20.72 22.12 -3.89
N ALA A 156 -20.66 21.27 -2.87
CA ALA A 156 -19.40 20.70 -2.38
C ALA A 156 -18.73 19.82 -3.45
N LEU A 157 -19.51 19.02 -4.19
CA LEU A 157 -19.02 18.23 -5.31
C LEU A 157 -18.43 19.10 -6.43
N SER A 158 -19.09 20.23 -6.77
CA SER A 158 -18.56 21.15 -7.77
C SER A 158 -17.23 21.78 -7.36
N ILE A 159 -17.09 22.15 -6.08
CA ILE A 159 -15.84 22.69 -5.54
C ILE A 159 -14.75 21.63 -5.60
N GLN A 160 -15.06 20.40 -5.16
CA GLN A 160 -14.13 19.28 -5.18
C GLN A 160 -13.63 18.97 -6.60
N HIS A 161 -14.53 18.94 -7.59
CA HIS A 161 -14.17 18.76 -9.00
C HIS A 161 -13.28 19.88 -9.54
N ALA A 162 -13.48 21.13 -9.10
CA ALA A 162 -12.64 22.25 -9.51
C ALA A 162 -11.21 22.15 -8.98
N VAL A 163 -11.03 21.58 -7.78
CA VAL A 163 -9.70 21.44 -7.14
C VAL A 163 -9.04 20.07 -7.36
N VAL A 164 -9.70 19.13 -8.04
CA VAL A 164 -9.20 17.75 -8.18
C VAL A 164 -7.85 17.69 -8.89
N ILE A 165 -7.63 18.50 -9.93
CA ILE A 165 -6.36 18.50 -10.68
C ILE A 165 -5.20 19.00 -9.79
N PRO A 166 -5.31 20.18 -9.13
CA PRO A 166 -4.33 20.60 -8.12
C PRO A 166 -4.07 19.55 -7.03
N LEU A 167 -5.12 18.90 -6.52
CA LEU A 167 -4.99 17.85 -5.51
C LEU A 167 -4.21 16.65 -6.03
N VAL A 168 -4.48 16.19 -7.25
CA VAL A 168 -3.74 15.07 -7.85
C VAL A 168 -2.27 15.43 -8.05
N ILE A 169 -1.98 16.66 -8.51
CA ILE A 169 -0.58 17.13 -8.66
C ILE A 169 0.12 17.12 -7.29
N ALA A 170 -0.51 17.69 -6.26
CA ALA A 170 0.03 17.69 -4.91
C ALA A 170 0.21 16.26 -4.38
N GLY A 171 -0.76 15.38 -4.61
CA GLY A 171 -0.74 13.97 -4.22
C GLY A 171 0.41 13.21 -4.86
N VAL A 172 0.68 13.42 -6.15
CA VAL A 172 1.80 12.78 -6.87
C VAL A 172 3.15 13.26 -6.35
N ILE A 173 3.30 14.57 -6.09
CA ILE A 173 4.52 15.14 -5.52
C ILE A 173 4.75 14.57 -4.11
N LEU A 174 3.75 14.68 -3.23
CA LEU A 174 3.83 14.21 -1.85
C LEU A 174 4.07 12.70 -1.77
N SER A 175 3.46 11.91 -2.67
CA SER A 175 3.69 10.47 -2.69
C SER A 175 5.10 10.12 -3.15
N THR A 176 5.63 10.85 -4.14
CA THR A 176 7.03 10.69 -4.58
C THR A 176 8.00 11.01 -3.46
N LEU A 177 7.77 12.11 -2.75
CA LEU A 177 8.56 12.48 -1.57
C LEU A 177 8.46 11.39 -0.51
N HIS A 178 7.27 11.09 -0.03
CA HIS A 178 7.07 10.16 1.07
C HIS A 178 7.68 8.77 0.84
N GLN A 179 7.45 8.16 -0.33
CA GLN A 179 8.03 6.84 -0.64
C GLN A 179 9.56 6.89 -0.68
N SER A 180 10.13 8.02 -1.12
CA SER A 180 11.56 8.25 -1.12
C SER A 180 12.10 8.47 0.30
N SER A 181 11.41 9.27 1.12
CA SER A 181 11.81 9.57 2.50
C SER A 181 11.76 8.33 3.39
N LEU A 182 10.80 7.41 3.17
CA LEU A 182 10.79 6.10 3.83
C LEU A 182 12.04 5.26 3.53
N GLY A 183 12.60 5.39 2.32
CA GLY A 183 13.91 4.81 2.01
C GLY A 183 15.06 5.58 2.65
N ALA A 184 14.97 6.91 2.69
CA ALA A 184 15.96 7.79 3.31
C ALA A 184 16.10 7.55 4.81
N LEU A 185 15.04 7.05 5.48
CA LEU A 185 15.07 6.66 6.89
C LEU A 185 16.24 5.73 7.22
N TYR A 186 16.58 4.82 6.31
CA TYR A 186 17.66 3.85 6.52
C TYR A 186 19.06 4.40 6.19
N LEU A 187 19.16 5.62 5.64
CA LEU A 187 20.45 6.27 5.40
C LEU A 187 21.11 6.75 6.69
N ILE A 188 20.33 6.94 7.77
CA ILE A 188 20.85 7.38 9.08
C ILE A 188 21.51 6.25 9.89
N VAL A 189 21.45 5.01 9.39
CA VAL A 189 22.04 3.83 10.05
C VAL A 189 23.16 3.20 9.21
N PRO A 190 24.15 3.98 8.74
CA PRO A 190 25.28 3.44 7.98
C PRO A 190 26.03 2.39 8.80
N GLY A 191 26.40 1.29 8.15
CA GLY A 191 27.11 0.18 8.79
C GLY A 191 26.25 -0.73 9.69
N LYS A 192 25.01 -0.37 10.00
CA LYS A 192 24.07 -1.24 10.72
C LYS A 192 23.21 -2.08 9.79
N LEU A 193 22.78 -1.50 8.66
CA LEU A 193 22.00 -2.21 7.65
C LEU A 193 22.92 -3.05 6.76
N HIS A 194 22.56 -4.32 6.58
CA HIS A 194 23.37 -5.28 5.83
C HIS A 194 23.61 -4.84 4.36
N PRO A 195 24.82 -5.03 3.80
CA PRO A 195 25.21 -4.43 2.51
C PRO A 195 24.35 -4.81 1.30
N LEU A 196 23.65 -5.95 1.34
CA LEU A 196 22.70 -6.33 0.28
C LEU A 196 21.53 -5.34 0.16
N TRP A 197 21.09 -4.76 1.28
CA TRP A 197 19.98 -3.82 1.30
C TRP A 197 20.42 -2.36 1.43
N TYR A 198 21.52 -2.08 2.13
CA TYR A 198 22.02 -0.72 2.30
C TYR A 198 22.63 -0.15 1.01
N THR A 199 22.17 1.03 0.60
CA THR A 199 22.76 1.86 -0.47
C THR A 199 22.27 3.28 -0.33
N GLU A 200 23.09 4.27 -0.68
CA GLU A 200 22.68 5.69 -0.70
C GLU A 200 21.50 5.95 -1.66
N ARG A 201 21.27 5.03 -2.61
CA ARG A 201 20.16 5.08 -3.57
C ARG A 201 18.84 4.52 -3.03
N LEU A 202 18.77 4.16 -1.75
CA LEU A 202 17.56 3.62 -1.11
C LEU A 202 16.30 4.43 -1.37
N PRO A 203 16.31 5.79 -1.34
CA PRO A 203 15.12 6.58 -1.66
C PRO A 203 14.53 6.27 -3.04
N VAL A 204 15.39 6.19 -4.07
CA VAL A 204 14.97 5.90 -5.45
C VAL A 204 14.42 4.49 -5.58
N ILE A 205 15.04 3.53 -4.90
CA ILE A 205 14.64 2.13 -4.97
C ILE A 205 13.31 1.93 -4.24
N PHE A 206 13.13 2.57 -3.07
CA PHE A 206 11.89 2.51 -2.32
C PHE A 206 10.73 3.09 -3.14
N TRP A 207 10.95 4.22 -3.80
CA TRP A 207 9.97 4.80 -4.72
C TRP A 207 9.67 3.89 -5.92
N LEU A 208 10.69 3.40 -6.63
CA LEU A 208 10.51 2.57 -7.83
C LEU A 208 9.80 1.23 -7.51
N SER A 209 10.16 0.62 -6.38
CA SER A 209 9.50 -0.60 -5.89
C SER A 209 8.06 -0.34 -5.43
N ALA A 210 7.75 0.83 -4.85
CA ALA A 210 6.39 1.23 -4.53
C ALA A 210 5.53 1.42 -5.79
N VAL A 211 6.08 1.96 -6.89
CA VAL A 211 5.36 2.02 -8.18
C VAL A 211 5.05 0.61 -8.71
N CYS A 212 6.01 -0.32 -8.63
CA CYS A 212 5.77 -1.72 -8.98
C CYS A 212 4.65 -2.35 -8.13
N ALA A 213 4.75 -2.17 -6.81
CA ALA A 213 3.77 -2.68 -5.85
C ALA A 213 2.39 -2.07 -6.07
N GLY A 214 2.28 -0.76 -6.33
CA GLY A 214 1.03 -0.08 -6.60
C GLY A 214 0.33 -0.60 -7.87
N LEU A 215 1.06 -0.75 -8.97
CA LEU A 215 0.52 -1.35 -10.21
C LEU A 215 0.07 -2.80 -9.98
N ALA A 216 0.87 -3.59 -9.27
CA ALA A 216 0.54 -4.96 -8.95
C ALA A 216 -0.69 -5.07 -8.03
N MET A 217 -0.77 -4.20 -7.01
CA MET A 217 -1.87 -4.19 -6.06
C MET A 217 -3.19 -3.85 -6.74
N VAL A 218 -3.21 -2.87 -7.66
CA VAL A 218 -4.41 -2.52 -8.44
C VAL A 218 -4.92 -3.71 -9.26
N ILE A 219 -4.02 -4.53 -9.84
CA ILE A 219 -4.38 -5.75 -10.58
C ILE A 219 -4.98 -6.80 -9.63
N VAL A 220 -4.34 -7.03 -8.48
CA VAL A 220 -4.81 -7.96 -7.45
C VAL A 220 -6.20 -7.57 -6.94
N GLU A 221 -6.37 -6.30 -6.55
CA GLU A 221 -7.63 -5.77 -6.03
C GLU A 221 -8.74 -5.79 -7.06
N SER A 222 -8.45 -5.43 -8.31
CA SER A 222 -9.43 -5.51 -9.39
C SER A 222 -9.96 -6.94 -9.54
N ARG A 223 -9.09 -7.95 -9.47
CA ARG A 223 -9.49 -9.36 -9.59
C ARG A 223 -10.28 -9.84 -8.37
N LEU A 224 -9.82 -9.52 -7.16
CA LEU A 224 -10.50 -9.89 -5.91
C LEU A 224 -11.86 -9.20 -5.80
N SER A 225 -11.94 -7.91 -6.11
CA SER A 225 -13.17 -7.13 -6.08
C SER A 225 -14.17 -7.60 -7.14
N ALA A 226 -13.71 -7.90 -8.36
CA ALA A 226 -14.57 -8.48 -9.38
C ALA A 226 -15.20 -9.81 -8.92
N ARG A 227 -14.40 -10.68 -8.28
CA ARG A 227 -14.89 -11.97 -7.76
C ARG A 227 -15.84 -11.79 -6.56
N ALA A 228 -15.49 -10.92 -5.61
CA ALA A 228 -16.25 -10.72 -4.38
C ALA A 228 -17.56 -9.95 -4.61
N LEU A 229 -17.58 -9.01 -5.55
CA LEU A 229 -18.75 -8.17 -5.87
C LEU A 229 -19.54 -8.68 -7.08
N GLY A 230 -19.13 -9.79 -7.69
CA GLY A 230 -19.80 -10.38 -8.86
C GLY A 230 -19.78 -9.49 -10.09
N ARG A 231 -18.72 -8.69 -10.29
CA ARG A 231 -18.57 -7.76 -11.42
C ARG A 231 -17.66 -8.32 -12.50
N ASN A 232 -17.85 -7.84 -13.73
CA ASN A 232 -16.93 -8.13 -14.82
C ASN A 232 -15.61 -7.40 -14.62
N LEU A 233 -14.52 -8.11 -14.90
CA LEU A 233 -13.16 -7.57 -14.84
C LEU A 233 -12.85 -6.81 -16.13
N GLU A 234 -12.35 -5.58 -16.03
CA GLU A 234 -11.92 -4.80 -17.19
C GLU A 234 -10.56 -5.29 -17.73
N VAL A 235 -10.59 -6.45 -18.38
CA VAL A 235 -9.40 -7.16 -18.87
C VAL A 235 -8.47 -6.26 -19.72
N PRO A 236 -8.95 -5.38 -20.62
CA PRO A 236 -8.07 -4.50 -21.39
C PRO A 236 -7.22 -3.55 -20.53
N ILE A 237 -7.79 -3.02 -19.45
CA ILE A 237 -7.08 -2.16 -18.51
C ILE A 237 -5.98 -2.95 -17.81
N ILE A 238 -6.32 -4.11 -17.25
CA ILE A 238 -5.40 -4.94 -16.48
C ILE A 238 -4.25 -5.46 -17.34
N ARG A 239 -4.52 -5.82 -18.60
CA ARG A 239 -3.48 -6.17 -19.58
C ARG A 239 -2.52 -5.01 -19.85
N THR A 240 -3.00 -3.77 -19.78
CA THR A 240 -2.16 -2.58 -19.97
C THR A 240 -1.33 -2.32 -18.72
N LEU A 241 -1.93 -2.43 -17.53
CA LEU A 241 -1.19 -2.36 -16.26
C LEU A 241 -0.11 -3.45 -16.17
N GLY A 242 -0.40 -4.67 -16.60
CA GLY A 242 0.60 -5.75 -16.63
C GLY A 242 1.77 -5.50 -17.58
N ARG A 243 1.54 -4.78 -18.69
CA ARG A 243 2.63 -4.34 -19.59
C ARG A 243 3.46 -3.22 -18.96
N ALA A 244 2.82 -2.27 -18.29
CA ALA A 244 3.51 -1.23 -17.54
C ALA A 244 4.35 -1.86 -16.41
N LEU A 245 3.76 -2.77 -15.64
CA LEU A 245 4.42 -3.50 -14.57
C LEU A 245 5.67 -4.26 -15.06
N LEU A 246 5.59 -4.93 -16.21
CA LEU A 246 6.76 -5.57 -16.84
C LEU A 246 7.90 -4.56 -17.09
N GLY A 247 7.57 -3.39 -17.63
CA GLY A 247 8.55 -2.33 -17.90
C GLY A 247 9.21 -1.81 -16.62
N VAL A 248 8.42 -1.45 -15.61
CA VAL A 248 8.94 -0.90 -14.35
C VAL A 248 9.72 -1.95 -13.56
N LEU A 249 9.29 -3.22 -13.55
CA LEU A 249 10.06 -4.32 -12.96
C LEU A 249 11.40 -4.51 -13.66
N GLY A 250 11.46 -4.37 -14.99
CA GLY A 250 12.72 -4.42 -15.73
C GLY A 250 13.67 -3.30 -15.33
N VAL A 251 13.15 -2.07 -15.20
CA VAL A 251 13.95 -0.93 -14.71
C VAL A 251 14.44 -1.18 -13.29
N LEU A 252 13.58 -1.68 -12.39
CA LEU A 252 13.95 -2.00 -11.00
C LEU A 252 15.02 -3.09 -10.94
N ALA A 253 14.88 -4.15 -11.74
CA ALA A 253 15.84 -5.25 -11.81
C ALA A 253 17.23 -4.75 -12.24
N VAL A 254 17.29 -4.00 -13.35
CA VAL A 254 18.54 -3.44 -13.88
C VAL A 254 19.17 -2.46 -12.87
N PHE A 255 18.35 -1.57 -12.29
CA PHE A 255 18.82 -0.60 -11.31
C PHE A 255 19.39 -1.30 -10.07
N ARG A 256 18.70 -2.32 -9.54
CA ARG A 256 19.16 -3.08 -8.37
C ARG A 256 20.43 -3.88 -8.64
N LEU A 257 20.50 -4.61 -9.75
CA LEU A 257 21.70 -5.40 -10.09
C LEU A 257 22.90 -4.51 -10.35
N ARG A 258 22.72 -3.39 -11.07
CA ARG A 258 23.79 -2.41 -11.31
C ARG A 258 24.26 -1.77 -10.01
N ASP A 259 23.35 -1.43 -9.10
CA ASP A 259 23.71 -0.87 -7.80
C ASP A 259 24.56 -1.84 -6.98
N LEU A 260 24.17 -3.11 -6.90
CA LEU A 260 24.92 -4.16 -6.20
C LEU A 260 26.28 -4.42 -6.84
N ALA A 261 26.35 -4.48 -8.16
CA ALA A 261 27.59 -4.68 -8.90
C ALA A 261 28.56 -3.49 -8.74
N ALA A 262 28.06 -2.26 -8.85
CA ALA A 262 28.86 -1.05 -8.69
C ALA A 262 29.44 -0.90 -7.27
N ARG A 263 28.75 -1.43 -6.26
CA ARG A 263 29.25 -1.49 -4.87
C ARG A 263 30.15 -2.69 -4.58
N GLY A 264 30.32 -3.61 -5.53
CA GLY A 264 31.13 -4.82 -5.36
C GLY A 264 30.54 -5.87 -4.40
N VAL A 265 29.28 -5.71 -3.97
CA VAL A 265 28.64 -6.57 -2.96
C VAL A 265 27.76 -7.65 -3.56
N LEU A 266 27.64 -7.72 -4.89
CA LEU A 266 26.83 -8.73 -5.56
C LEU A 266 27.23 -10.16 -5.19
N GLY A 267 28.52 -10.40 -4.89
CA GLY A 267 29.02 -11.70 -4.42
C GLY A 267 28.40 -12.16 -3.10
N LEU A 268 28.02 -11.23 -2.21
CA LEU A 268 27.36 -11.55 -0.93
C LEU A 268 25.99 -12.21 -1.14
N ALA A 269 25.34 -11.98 -2.29
CA ALA A 269 24.08 -12.63 -2.59
C ALA A 269 24.24 -14.14 -2.79
N PHE A 270 25.47 -14.64 -3.01
CA PHE A 270 25.77 -16.05 -3.26
C PHE A 270 26.59 -16.69 -2.13
N THR A 271 26.91 -15.94 -1.07
CA THR A 271 27.53 -16.53 0.11
C THR A 271 26.50 -17.34 0.90
N PRO A 272 26.88 -18.47 1.52
CA PRO A 272 25.97 -19.28 2.32
C PRO A 272 25.67 -18.58 3.66
N SER A 273 24.69 -17.66 3.65
CA SER A 273 24.18 -17.00 4.85
C SER A 273 22.65 -16.91 4.82
N TYR A 274 22.04 -16.71 5.98
CA TYR A 274 20.59 -16.54 6.11
C TYR A 274 20.11 -15.27 5.38
N GLU A 275 20.87 -14.18 5.48
CA GLU A 275 20.60 -12.91 4.80
C GLU A 275 20.65 -13.07 3.28
N ALA A 276 21.66 -13.78 2.77
CA ALA A 276 21.80 -14.07 1.35
C ALA A 276 20.62 -14.92 0.84
N ALA A 277 20.20 -15.94 1.59
CA ALA A 277 19.05 -16.78 1.25
C ALA A 277 17.75 -15.96 1.20
N LEU A 278 17.48 -15.12 2.19
CA LEU A 278 16.30 -14.26 2.20
C LEU A 278 16.32 -13.21 1.10
N PHE A 279 17.50 -12.64 0.80
CA PHE A 279 17.67 -11.75 -0.34
C PHE A 279 17.37 -12.45 -1.67
N GLN A 280 17.87 -13.68 -1.86
CA GLN A 280 17.58 -14.47 -3.07
C GLN A 280 16.09 -14.77 -3.22
N VAL A 281 15.43 -15.21 -2.13
CA VAL A 281 13.99 -15.49 -2.13
C VAL A 281 13.20 -14.23 -2.47
N GLU A 282 13.51 -13.10 -1.82
CA GLU A 282 12.91 -11.81 -2.09
C GLU A 282 13.09 -11.38 -3.55
N PHE A 283 14.32 -11.41 -4.06
CA PHE A 283 14.65 -10.99 -5.42
C PHE A 283 14.00 -11.90 -6.47
N LEU A 284 13.97 -13.21 -6.21
CA LEU A 284 13.32 -14.19 -7.06
C LEU A 284 11.81 -13.96 -7.11
N LEU A 285 11.15 -13.86 -5.94
CA LEU A 285 9.69 -13.71 -5.85
C LEU A 285 9.23 -12.33 -6.32
N GLY A 286 9.93 -11.26 -5.96
CA GLY A 286 9.48 -9.88 -6.20
C GLY A 286 9.84 -9.34 -7.57
N ILE A 287 10.93 -9.82 -8.18
CA ILE A 287 11.47 -9.25 -9.40
C ILE A 287 11.55 -10.30 -10.50
N VAL A 288 12.36 -11.36 -10.31
CA VAL A 288 12.68 -12.30 -11.41
C VAL A 288 11.46 -13.08 -11.88
N LEU A 289 10.75 -13.74 -10.96
CA LEU A 289 9.58 -14.57 -11.27
C LEU A 289 8.46 -13.76 -11.94
N PRO A 290 7.98 -12.63 -11.38
CA PRO A 290 6.92 -11.86 -12.03
C PRO A 290 7.37 -11.25 -13.36
N PHE A 291 8.64 -10.82 -13.48
CA PHE A 291 9.18 -10.34 -14.75
C PHE A 291 9.16 -11.43 -15.82
N VAL A 292 9.67 -12.62 -15.53
CA VAL A 292 9.69 -13.77 -16.44
C VAL A 292 8.28 -14.20 -16.82
N LEU A 293 7.38 -14.31 -15.84
CA LEU A 293 5.96 -14.62 -16.09
C LEU A 293 5.35 -13.61 -17.07
N LEU A 294 5.61 -12.31 -16.87
CA LEU A 294 5.10 -11.26 -17.73
C LEU A 294 5.80 -11.19 -19.10
N LEU A 295 6.98 -11.78 -19.32
CA LEU A 295 7.53 -11.86 -20.68
C LEU A 295 6.63 -12.69 -21.60
N PHE A 296 6.09 -13.80 -21.09
CA PHE A 296 5.25 -14.71 -21.87
C PHE A 296 3.90 -14.07 -22.25
N PRO A 297 3.59 -13.94 -23.56
CA PRO A 297 2.32 -13.36 -24.02
C PRO A 297 1.08 -14.10 -23.50
N ARG A 298 1.19 -15.43 -23.30
CA ARG A 298 0.12 -16.26 -22.73
C ARG A 298 -0.27 -15.80 -21.33
N MET A 299 0.73 -15.50 -20.49
CA MET A 299 0.49 -15.04 -19.12
C MET A 299 -0.05 -13.61 -19.09
N ARG A 300 0.53 -12.71 -19.91
CA ARG A 300 0.08 -11.30 -20.02
C ARG A 300 -1.32 -11.12 -20.59
N ARG A 301 -1.83 -12.09 -21.36
CA ARG A 301 -3.19 -12.02 -21.92
C ARG A 301 -4.23 -12.65 -21.00
N SER A 302 -3.82 -13.53 -20.08
CA SER A 302 -4.67 -14.22 -19.13
C SER A 302 -4.91 -13.37 -17.87
N PRO A 303 -6.18 -13.15 -17.44
CA PRO A 303 -6.46 -12.52 -16.14
C PRO A 303 -5.85 -13.27 -14.95
N GLY A 304 -5.82 -14.61 -15.01
CA GLY A 304 -5.20 -15.43 -13.97
C GLY A 304 -3.68 -15.29 -13.96
N GLY A 305 -3.07 -15.24 -15.14
CA GLY A 305 -1.62 -15.05 -15.25
C GLY A 305 -1.14 -13.70 -14.75
N LEU A 306 -1.87 -12.63 -15.10
CA LEU A 306 -1.62 -11.29 -14.57
C LEU A 306 -1.80 -11.24 -13.06
N TYR A 307 -2.84 -11.87 -12.52
CA TYR A 307 -3.06 -11.95 -11.08
C TYR A 307 -1.90 -12.65 -10.35
N VAL A 308 -1.43 -13.79 -10.87
CA VAL A 308 -0.32 -14.54 -10.25
C VAL A 308 0.98 -13.72 -10.28
N ALA A 309 1.32 -13.10 -11.42
CA ALA A 309 2.51 -12.26 -11.51
C ALA A 309 2.44 -11.04 -10.57
N SER A 310 1.27 -10.38 -10.50
CA SER A 310 1.06 -9.28 -9.57
C SER A 310 1.12 -9.72 -8.11
N LEU A 311 0.58 -10.90 -7.78
CA LEU A 311 0.66 -11.45 -6.43
C LEU A 311 2.12 -11.70 -6.01
N PHE A 312 2.94 -12.28 -6.88
CA PHE A 312 4.37 -12.46 -6.61
C PHE A 312 5.11 -11.13 -6.42
N THR A 313 4.78 -10.12 -7.24
CA THR A 313 5.32 -8.76 -7.08
C THR A 313 4.98 -8.18 -5.70
N VAL A 314 3.73 -8.30 -5.26
CA VAL A 314 3.28 -7.83 -3.94
C VAL A 314 3.98 -8.58 -2.81
N LEU A 315 4.07 -9.92 -2.90
CA LEU A 315 4.72 -10.74 -1.88
C LEU A 315 6.22 -10.44 -1.78
N GLY A 316 6.91 -10.29 -2.91
CA GLY A 316 8.33 -9.92 -2.89
C GLY A 316 8.57 -8.48 -2.46
N PHE A 317 7.64 -7.56 -2.70
CA PHE A 317 7.68 -6.21 -2.12
C PHE A 317 7.55 -6.25 -0.59
N ILE A 318 6.62 -7.04 -0.06
CA ILE A 318 6.47 -7.25 1.40
C ILE A 318 7.74 -7.87 1.97
N ALA A 319 8.28 -8.91 1.32
CA ALA A 319 9.55 -9.51 1.72
C ALA A 319 10.69 -8.48 1.72
N ASN A 320 10.75 -7.59 0.73
CA ASN A 320 11.75 -6.52 0.69
C ASN A 320 11.64 -5.59 1.90
N ARG A 321 10.44 -5.12 2.23
CA ARG A 321 10.26 -4.21 3.36
C ARG A 321 10.63 -4.88 4.67
N LEU A 322 10.20 -6.12 4.89
CA LEU A 322 10.54 -6.89 6.08
C LEU A 322 12.04 -7.19 6.16
N ASN A 323 12.68 -7.54 5.05
CA ASN A 323 14.11 -7.79 5.03
C ASN A 323 14.92 -6.52 5.29
N VAL A 324 14.53 -5.37 4.72
CA VAL A 324 15.22 -4.09 5.00
C VAL A 324 15.03 -3.66 6.45
N SER A 325 13.82 -3.82 7.00
CA SER A 325 13.48 -3.33 8.34
C SER A 325 13.89 -4.27 9.47
N ILE A 326 13.90 -5.59 9.21
CA ILE A 326 14.17 -6.60 10.22
C ILE A 326 15.50 -7.29 9.93
N THR A 327 15.53 -8.20 8.96
CA THR A 327 16.67 -9.09 8.67
C THR A 327 17.97 -8.33 8.44
N GLY A 328 17.91 -7.22 7.72
CA GLY A 328 19.07 -6.40 7.39
C GLY A 328 19.67 -5.71 8.61
N LEU A 329 18.93 -5.56 9.71
CA LEU A 329 19.42 -4.98 10.97
C LEU A 329 19.83 -6.06 11.99
N GLU A 330 19.43 -7.31 11.83
CA GLU A 330 19.66 -8.36 12.84
C GLU A 330 21.15 -8.59 13.13
N ALA A 331 22.01 -8.52 12.10
CA ALA A 331 23.44 -8.69 12.25
C ALA A 331 24.10 -7.62 13.14
N SER A 332 23.52 -6.42 13.23
CA SER A 332 24.06 -5.30 14.02
C SER A 332 23.30 -5.02 15.31
N GLN A 333 22.02 -5.38 15.38
CA GLN A 333 21.12 -5.04 16.50
C GLN A 333 20.65 -6.26 17.30
N GLY A 334 21.00 -7.48 16.86
CA GLY A 334 20.57 -8.73 17.46
C GLY A 334 19.32 -9.32 16.79
N HIS A 335 18.99 -10.55 17.15
CA HIS A 335 17.83 -11.27 16.60
C HIS A 335 16.52 -10.74 17.15
N TYR A 336 15.52 -10.61 16.28
CA TYR A 336 14.19 -10.13 16.64
C TYR A 336 13.11 -11.08 16.10
N ILE A 337 12.21 -11.50 16.99
CA ILE A 337 11.05 -12.32 16.66
C ILE A 337 9.80 -11.57 17.15
N PRO A 338 8.85 -11.25 16.25
CA PRO A 338 7.63 -10.53 16.63
C PRO A 338 6.85 -11.24 17.73
N ALA A 339 6.40 -10.48 18.73
CA ALA A 339 5.49 -11.03 19.73
C ALA A 339 4.12 -11.36 19.13
N ALA A 340 3.39 -12.27 19.78
CA ALA A 340 2.02 -12.60 19.36
C ALA A 340 1.11 -11.36 19.35
N GLY A 341 1.31 -10.42 20.29
CA GLY A 341 0.58 -9.16 20.31
C GLY A 341 0.80 -8.31 19.06
N GLU A 342 2.04 -8.24 18.57
CA GLU A 342 2.35 -7.52 17.34
C GLU A 342 1.60 -8.10 16.14
N ILE A 343 1.66 -9.42 15.98
CA ILE A 343 0.98 -10.16 14.91
C ILE A 343 -0.55 -9.96 14.98
N LEU A 344 -1.13 -10.05 16.18
CA LEU A 344 -2.58 -9.90 16.39
C LEU A 344 -3.06 -8.49 16.02
N VAL A 345 -2.31 -7.45 16.39
CA VAL A 345 -2.64 -6.07 16.01
C VAL A 345 -2.56 -5.90 14.50
N THR A 346 -1.47 -6.33 13.86
CA THR A 346 -1.33 -6.29 12.40
C THR A 346 -2.47 -7.00 11.68
N LEU A 347 -2.82 -8.23 12.10
CA LEU A 347 -3.94 -8.98 11.51
C LEU A 347 -5.29 -8.32 11.74
N MET A 348 -5.51 -7.70 12.91
CA MET A 348 -6.70 -6.90 13.18
C MET A 348 -6.78 -5.70 12.22
N LEU A 349 -5.69 -4.95 12.02
CA LEU A 349 -5.68 -3.80 11.12
C LEU A 349 -6.00 -4.22 9.68
N VAL A 350 -5.41 -5.31 9.20
CA VAL A 350 -5.73 -5.87 7.88
C VAL A 350 -7.21 -6.27 7.79
N ALA A 351 -7.75 -6.95 8.80
CA ALA A 351 -9.15 -7.35 8.85
C ALA A 351 -10.10 -6.14 8.84
N LEU A 352 -9.79 -5.10 9.63
CA LEU A 352 -10.53 -3.84 9.65
C LEU A 352 -10.46 -3.13 8.30
N GLY A 353 -9.32 -3.18 7.62
CA GLY A 353 -9.16 -2.67 6.25
C GLY A 353 -10.11 -3.31 5.25
N PHE A 354 -10.15 -4.65 5.21
CA PHE A 354 -11.08 -5.38 4.34
C PHE A 354 -12.55 -5.08 4.68
N ALA A 355 -12.88 -4.96 5.96
CA ALA A 355 -14.23 -4.62 6.40
C ALA A 355 -14.61 -3.19 5.97
N ALA A 356 -13.73 -2.21 6.18
CA ALA A 356 -13.93 -0.82 5.78
C ALA A 356 -14.09 -0.71 4.25
N PHE A 357 -13.25 -1.39 3.48
CA PHE A 357 -13.36 -1.42 2.01
C PHE A 357 -14.70 -2.01 1.56
N LYS A 358 -15.11 -3.13 2.15
CA LYS A 358 -16.40 -3.77 1.84
C LYS A 358 -17.59 -2.85 2.17
N LEU A 359 -17.54 -2.14 3.29
CA LEU A 359 -18.58 -1.19 3.69
C LEU A 359 -18.61 0.01 2.73
N ALA A 360 -17.45 0.60 2.41
CA ALA A 360 -17.34 1.69 1.45
C ALA A 360 -17.85 1.28 0.06
N ALA A 361 -17.44 0.11 -0.46
CA ALA A 361 -17.92 -0.41 -1.74
C ALA A 361 -19.43 -0.69 -1.77
N LYS A 362 -20.05 -0.95 -0.61
CA LYS A 362 -21.49 -1.18 -0.49
C LYS A 362 -22.30 0.12 -0.44
N TYR A 363 -21.79 1.14 0.26
CA TYR A 363 -22.56 2.35 0.55
C TYR A 363 -22.20 3.57 -0.30
N LEU A 364 -21.01 3.59 -0.90
CA LEU A 364 -20.49 4.69 -1.73
C LEU A 364 -20.48 4.32 -3.22
N PRO A 365 -20.55 5.32 -4.12
CA PRO A 365 -20.49 5.12 -5.58
C PRO A 365 -19.06 4.85 -6.05
N VAL A 366 -18.45 3.77 -5.56
CA VAL A 366 -17.05 3.39 -5.87
C VAL A 366 -16.91 2.87 -7.29
N TYR A 367 -17.89 2.10 -7.76
CA TYR A 367 -17.87 1.49 -9.09
C TYR A 367 -18.96 2.10 -9.99
N PRO A 368 -18.73 2.22 -11.31
CA PRO A 368 -19.77 2.60 -12.26
C PRO A 368 -21.00 1.69 -12.15
N PRO A 369 -22.24 2.18 -12.34
CA PRO A 369 -23.44 1.34 -12.28
C PRO A 369 -23.28 0.11 -13.17
N LEU A 370 -23.76 -1.05 -12.70
CA LEU A 370 -23.78 -2.26 -13.54
C LEU A 370 -24.61 -1.94 -14.79
N SER A 371 -24.06 -2.19 -15.98
CA SER A 371 -24.78 -2.08 -17.24
C SER A 371 -26.05 -2.95 -17.16
N GLY A 372 -27.20 -2.31 -16.90
CA GLY A 372 -28.48 -2.96 -16.62
C GLY A 372 -29.30 -2.31 -15.50
N SER A 373 -28.71 -1.44 -14.65
CA SER A 373 -29.44 -0.69 -13.61
C SER A 373 -29.45 0.82 -13.90
N ALA A 374 -29.76 1.21 -15.14
CA ALA A 374 -30.21 2.57 -15.37
C ALA A 374 -31.60 2.71 -14.72
N PRO A 375 -31.85 3.74 -13.89
CA PRO A 375 -33.22 4.06 -13.51
C PRO A 375 -34.03 4.29 -14.80
N PRO A 376 -35.27 3.78 -14.92
CA PRO A 376 -36.10 4.04 -16.08
C PRO A 376 -36.35 5.56 -16.15
N GLY A 377 -35.63 6.26 -17.03
CA GLY A 377 -35.80 7.70 -17.20
C GLY A 377 -34.65 8.51 -17.81
N THR A 378 -33.40 8.01 -17.86
CA THR A 378 -32.33 8.77 -18.54
C THR A 378 -32.25 8.36 -20.00
N ALA A 379 -32.94 9.12 -20.85
CA ALA A 379 -32.80 9.06 -22.30
C ALA A 379 -31.33 9.24 -22.71
N PRO A 380 -30.86 8.58 -23.78
CA PRO A 380 -29.51 8.75 -24.30
C PRO A 380 -29.38 10.15 -24.94
N GLY A 381 -28.86 11.10 -24.16
CA GLY A 381 -28.56 12.46 -24.62
C GLY A 381 -27.28 12.50 -25.47
N VAL A 382 -27.50 12.60 -26.78
CA VAL A 382 -26.70 13.35 -27.77
C VAL A 382 -25.18 13.10 -27.78
N ARG A 383 -24.77 12.20 -28.69
CA ARG A 383 -23.50 12.35 -29.40
C ARG A 383 -23.46 13.73 -30.04
N ASN A 384 -22.46 14.55 -29.74
CA ASN A 384 -22.04 15.61 -30.65
C ASN A 384 -20.52 15.63 -30.78
N LYS A 385 -20.14 15.56 -32.06
CA LYS A 385 -18.87 15.75 -32.78
C LYS A 385 -17.59 16.01 -32.00
#